data_AF-A0A0N1GKL6-F1
#
_entry.id   AF-A0A0N1GKL6-F1
#
_cell.length_a   1.000
_cell.length_b   1.000
_cell.length_c   1.000
_cell.angle_alpha   90.00
_cell.angle_beta   90.00
_cell.angle_gamma   90.00
#
_symmetry.space_group_name_H-M   'P 1'
#
loop_
_entity.id
_entity.type
_entity.pdbx_description
1 polymer ?
#
loop_
_entity_poly.entity_id
_entity_poly.type
_entity_poly.pdbx_seq_one_letter_code
_entity_poly.pdbx_strand_id
1 'polypeptide(L)' 'MTTSYLVRLRFEADGPAVEGEWALPGPAEDRYTEWVGLYTKDPKAEVHLIEKTGARERAFRTWTAQGENTL' A
#
# COMPACT_ATOMS: atom_id res chain seq x y z
N MET A 1 -2.95 20.11 -9.19
CA MET A 1 -3.43 18.72 -9.07
C MET A 1 -3.36 18.35 -7.61
N THR A 2 -4.39 17.73 -7.05
CA THR A 2 -4.40 17.32 -5.64
C THR A 2 -3.64 16.00 -5.50
N THR A 3 -2.76 15.91 -4.51
CA THR A 3 -2.06 14.68 -4.14
C THR A 3 -2.86 13.95 -3.06
N SER A 4 -2.97 12.64 -3.20
CA SER A 4 -3.56 11.71 -2.22
C SER A 4 -2.62 10.54 -2.02
N TYR A 5 -2.81 9.81 -0.93
CA TYR A 5 -2.00 8.66 -0.54
C TYR A 5 -2.91 7.45 -0.42
N LEU A 6 -2.58 6.39 -1.15
CA LEU A 6 -3.35 5.16 -1.17
C LEU A 6 -2.55 4.04 -0.52
N VAL A 7 -3.24 3.23 0.25
CA VAL A 7 -2.73 1.93 0.70
C VAL A 7 -3.54 0.85 0.00
N ARG A 8 -2.85 -0.03 -0.70
CA ARG A 8 -3.46 -1.12 -1.48
C ARG A 8 -2.97 -2.46 -0.93
N LEU A 9 -3.90 -3.29 -0.48
CA LEU A 9 -3.66 -4.66 -0.04
C LEU A 9 -4.22 -5.64 -1.06
N ARG A 10 -3.42 -6.64 -1.43
CA ARG A 10 -3.82 -7.77 -2.28
C ARG A 10 -3.35 -9.08 -1.65
N PHE A 11 -4.10 -10.14 -1.89
CA PHE A 11 -3.76 -11.50 -1.45
C PHE A 11 -3.38 -12.42 -2.62
N GLU A 12 -3.48 -11.92 -3.85
CA GLU A 12 -3.04 -12.60 -5.06
C GLU A 12 -2.55 -11.54 -6.05
N ALA A 13 -1.50 -11.86 -6.81
CA ALA A 13 -1.02 -11.00 -7.88
C ALA A 13 -2.17 -10.73 -8.88
N ASP A 14 -2.40 -9.45 -9.19
CA ASP A 14 -3.52 -8.98 -10.03
C ASP A 14 -4.94 -9.37 -9.56
N GLY A 15 -5.06 -9.86 -8.32
CA GLY A 15 -6.33 -10.18 -7.69
C GLY A 15 -7.08 -8.96 -7.15
N PRO A 16 -8.25 -9.20 -6.53
CA PRO A 16 -9.01 -8.15 -5.84
C PRO A 16 -8.14 -7.41 -4.83
N ALA A 17 -8.33 -6.09 -4.77
CA ALA A 17 -7.59 -5.23 -3.86
C ALA A 17 -8.53 -4.56 -2.86
N VAL A 18 -8.07 -4.46 -1.61
CA VAL A 18 -8.65 -3.56 -0.63
C VAL A 18 -7.83 -2.27 -0.66
N GLU A 19 -8.51 -1.14 -0.85
CA GLU A 19 -7.88 0.17 -0.96
C GLU A 19 -8.41 1.10 0.13
N GLY A 20 -7.51 1.89 0.71
CA GLY A 20 -7.86 3.10 1.42
C GLY A 20 -7.15 4.29 0.79
N GLU A 21 -7.77 5.47 0.86
CA GLU A 21 -7.25 6.72 0.32
C GLU A 21 -7.30 7.82 1.38
N TRP A 22 -6.21 8.59 1.50
CA TRP A 22 -6.07 9.68 2.46
C TRP A 22 -5.51 10.93 1.79
N ALA A 23 -5.90 12.10 2.27
CA ALA A 23 -5.35 13.38 1.80
C ALA A 23 -3.95 13.68 2.39
N LEU A 24 -3.58 13.01 3.49
CA LEU A 24 -2.32 13.22 4.19
C LEU A 24 -1.49 11.92 4.23
N PRO A 25 -0.15 11.99 4.19
CA PRO A 25 0.71 10.81 4.15
C PRO A 25 0.70 10.03 5.46
N GLY A 26 0.72 10.72 6.61
CA GLY A 26 0.85 10.06 7.93
C GLY A 26 -0.21 8.98 8.18
N PRO A 27 -1.52 9.27 8.05
CA PRO A 27 -2.57 8.26 8.21
C PRO A 27 -2.46 7.07 7.24
N ALA A 28 -1.94 7.30 6.02
CA ALA A 28 -1.68 6.24 5.06
C ALA A 28 -0.47 5.39 5.47
N GLU A 29 0.60 6.00 6.00
CA GLU A 29 1.76 5.30 6.54
C GLU A 29 1.40 4.44 7.76
N ASP A 30 0.57 4.97 8.66
CA ASP A 30 0.06 4.23 9.83
C ASP A 30 -0.72 3.00 9.38
N ARG A 31 -1.64 3.16 8.42
CA ARG A 31 -2.44 2.05 7.89
C ARG A 31 -1.60 1.04 7.12
N TYR A 32 -0.61 1.49 6.36
CA TYR A 32 0.35 0.61 5.70
C TYR A 32 1.05 -0.28 6.74
N THR A 33 1.56 0.31 7.82
CA THR A 33 2.27 -0.41 8.88
C THR A 33 1.36 -1.40 9.60
N GLU A 34 0.12 -1.00 9.89
CA GLU A 34 -0.92 -1.86 10.47
C GLU A 34 -1.16 -3.10 9.61
N TRP A 35 -1.37 -2.94 8.30
CA TRP A 35 -1.62 -4.05 7.39
C TRP A 35 -0.41 -4.97 7.22
N VAL A 36 0.80 -4.42 7.10
CA VAL A 36 2.03 -5.21 7.07
C VAL A 36 2.15 -6.11 8.31
N GLY A 37 1.84 -5.57 9.50
CA GLY A 37 1.86 -6.33 10.74
C GLY A 37 0.76 -7.40 10.84
N LEU A 38 -0.44 -7.12 10.33
CA LEU A 38 -1.55 -8.08 10.35
C LEU A 38 -1.34 -9.26 9.40
N TYR A 39 -0.78 -9.01 8.23
CA TYR A 39 -0.69 -9.99 7.14
C TYR A 39 0.71 -10.61 6.98
N THR A 40 1.62 -10.41 7.94
CA THR A 40 3.01 -10.93 7.87
C THR A 40 3.10 -12.45 7.64
N LYS A 41 2.08 -13.22 8.05
CA LYS A 41 2.04 -14.68 7.92
C LYS A 41 1.46 -15.18 6.60
N ASP A 42 0.86 -14.31 5.81
CA ASP A 42 0.30 -14.69 4.51
C ASP A 42 1.38 -14.54 3.43
N PRO A 43 1.86 -15.63 2.82
CA PRO A 43 2.95 -15.59 1.85
C PRO A 43 2.56 -14.88 0.54
N LYS A 44 1.27 -14.64 0.30
CA LYS A 44 0.76 -13.98 -0.90
C LYS A 44 0.29 -12.54 -0.65
N ALA A 45 0.31 -12.08 0.60
CA ALA A 45 -0.07 -10.71 0.91
C ALA A 45 0.95 -9.72 0.37
N GLU A 46 0.45 -8.71 -0.33
CA GLU A 46 1.21 -7.58 -0.86
C GLU A 46 0.54 -6.29 -0.38
N VAL A 47 1.33 -5.39 0.20
CA VAL A 47 0.86 -4.08 0.67
C VAL A 47 1.67 -3.00 -0.04
N HIS A 48 1.00 -2.09 -0.73
CA HIS A 48 1.64 -0.96 -1.39
C HIS A 48 1.20 0.35 -0.75
N LEU A 49 2.15 1.24 -0.53
CA LEU A 49 1.90 2.64 -0.21
C LEU A 49 2.21 3.49 -1.44
N ILE A 50 1.19 4.19 -1.91
CA ILE A 50 1.14 4.81 -3.23
C ILE A 50 0.86 6.30 -3.07
N GLU A 51 1.66 7.14 -3.72
CA GLU A 51 1.33 8.53 -3.93
C GLU A 51 0.55 8.65 -5.24
N LYS A 52 -0.61 9.32 -5.21
CA LYS A 52 -1.45 9.54 -6.38
C LYS A 52 -1.62 11.03 -6.62
N THR A 53 -1.22 11.45 -7.82
CA THR A 53 -1.37 12.83 -8.31
C THR A 53 -2.22 12.80 -9.56
N GLY A 54 -3.51 13.14 -9.42
CA GLY A 54 -4.49 12.98 -10.51
C GLY A 54 -4.64 11.50 -10.92
N ALA A 55 -4.39 11.18 -12.18
CA ALA A 55 -4.44 9.81 -12.71
C ALA A 55 -3.12 9.03 -12.56
N ARG A 56 -2.05 9.68 -12.10
CA ARG A 56 -0.74 9.05 -11.94
C ARG A 56 -0.61 8.47 -10.54
N GLU A 57 -0.31 7.17 -10.47
CA GLU A 57 0.03 6.46 -9.24
C GLU A 57 1.53 6.14 -9.22
N ARG A 58 2.18 6.31 -8.07
CA ARG A 58 3.57 5.90 -7.81
C ARG A 58 3.63 5.19 -6.47
N ALA A 59 3.88 3.89 -6.48
CA ALA A 59 4.28 3.19 -5.26
C ALA A 59 5.66 3.67 -4.81
N PHE A 60 5.79 4.04 -3.55
CA PHE A 60 7.06 4.45 -2.95
C PHE A 60 7.48 3.54 -1.78
N ARG A 61 6.54 2.77 -1.23
CA ARG A 61 6.85 1.57 -0.44
C ARG A 61 6.02 0.39 -0.89
N THR A 62 6.60 -0.79 -0.81
CA THR A 62 5.93 -2.06 -1.09
C THR A 62 6.45 -3.07 -0.10
N TRP A 63 5.53 -3.78 0.55
CA TRP A 63 5.85 -4.93 1.39
C TRP A 63 5.27 -6.19 0.78
N THR A 64 6.06 -7.25 0.82
CA THR A 64 5.65 -8.62 0.51
C THR A 64 6.13 -9.53 1.64
N ALA A 65 5.71 -10.79 1.65
CA ALA A 65 6.23 -11.78 2.58
C ALA A 65 7.77 -11.97 2.51
N GLN A 66 8.42 -11.51 1.44
CA GLN A 66 9.89 -11.53 1.29
C GLN A 66 10.59 -10.34 1.97
N GLY A 67 9.83 -9.34 2.43
CA GLY A 67 10.34 -8.12 3.05
C GLY A 67 9.80 -6.85 2.41
N GLU A 68 10.22 -5.71 2.98
CA GLU A 68 9.89 -4.38 2.48
C GLU A 68 10.90 -3.91 1.42
N ASN A 69 10.38 -3.22 0.40
CA ASN A 69 11.15 -2.50 -0.61
C ASN A 69 10.68 -1.03 -0.69
N THR A 70 11.64 -0.11 -0.81
CA THR A 70 11.38 1.34 -0.98
C THR A 70 11.80 1.74 -2.40
N LEU A 71 10.93 2.45 -3.13
CA LEU A 71 11.03 2.70 -4.59
C LEU A 71 11.18 4.19 -4.98
#